data_AF-A0A5B0PXF3-F1
#
_entry.id   AF-A0A5B0PXF3-F1
#
_cell.length_a   1.000
_cell.length_b   1.000
_cell.length_c   1.000
_cell.angle_alpha   90.00
_cell.angle_beta   90.00
_cell.angle_gamma   90.00
#
_symmetry.space_group_name_H-M   'P 1'
#
loop_
_entity.id
_entity.type
_entity.pdbx_description
1 polymer ?
#
loop_
_entity_poly.entity_id
_entity_poly.type
_entity_poly.pdbx_seq_one_letter_code
_entity_poly.pdbx_strand_id
1 'polypeptide(L)'
;MRLSTQLNIGTIRFTRSISACSHPPPAYRRRGMAKPDLVVILGTTGTGKSKLAIELASALSTTRTSEVINGDSMQVYKGLDILTNKITSNETNGIPHHLMSFLDLDQDYTVERFRDDASKKIAEIHRKGSLPILVGGTGYYIQNLILPGRLTKDVQSPDALSELMTKKDIHATKSPDFNQSSILDDSEEILERCRQNGFDPNLLASLKSISLDHLRLVFLLPHLPPFSSPKEFPPDFPIELLPPKYQPPQATAEDLCIGLHEALQSIDPVMAGRWHWRDLRKVRRSLEVALCTGKLMSNLVAEQDQIDNRASESQEERIPYRTLVFWLYSETEQLLPRLDARVDKMIENGLMNEVRDLKIMRGRLTEGNQTRTDFSRGPFQAIG
;
A
#
# COMPACT_ATOMS: atom_id res chain seq x y z
N MET A 1 -5.17 33.76 57.47
CA MET A 1 -5.76 32.63 58.22
C MET A 1 -6.22 31.61 57.19
N ARG A 2 -5.43 30.61 56.76
CA ARG A 2 -4.95 29.40 57.45
C ARG A 2 -6.06 28.68 58.24
N LEU A 3 -6.48 27.53 57.70
CA LEU A 3 -6.64 26.19 58.33
C LEU A 3 -7.44 25.33 57.32
N SER A 4 -6.87 24.51 56.44
CA SER A 4 -6.16 23.23 56.63
C SER A 4 -6.94 22.18 57.44
N THR A 5 -7.36 21.10 56.78
CA THR A 5 -7.32 19.75 57.36
C THR A 5 -6.94 18.74 56.27
N GLN A 6 -5.95 17.93 56.64
CA GLN A 6 -5.20 16.92 55.90
C GLN A 6 -5.95 15.57 55.89
N LEU A 7 -5.94 14.76 54.80
CA LEU A 7 -4.89 13.84 54.31
C LEU A 7 -4.87 12.49 55.08
N ASN A 8 -5.15 11.37 54.40
CA ASN A 8 -4.27 10.19 54.30
C ASN A 8 -4.93 9.02 53.53
N ILE A 9 -4.39 8.63 52.37
CA ILE A 9 -3.38 7.58 52.08
C ILE A 9 -4.03 6.23 51.74
N GLY A 10 -3.74 5.77 50.52
CA GLY A 10 -4.01 4.42 50.03
C GLY A 10 -3.25 4.17 48.74
N THR A 11 -1.92 4.05 48.85
CA THR A 11 -0.99 3.71 47.78
C THR A 11 -1.00 2.20 47.52
N ILE A 12 -1.22 1.74 46.28
CA ILE A 12 -0.61 0.50 45.77
C ILE A 12 -0.18 0.72 44.31
N ARG A 13 1.13 0.64 44.09
CA ARG A 13 1.79 0.46 42.78
C ARG A 13 1.87 -1.03 42.45
N PHE A 14 1.67 -1.40 41.18
CA PHE A 14 2.38 -2.47 40.46
C PHE A 14 2.37 -2.11 38.97
N THR A 15 3.46 -1.54 38.42
CA THR A 15 4.51 -2.16 37.58
C THR A 15 4.17 -2.32 36.09
N ARG A 16 5.15 -1.91 35.27
CA ARG A 16 5.18 -1.78 33.80
C ARG A 16 4.63 -2.98 33.00
N SER A 17 4.00 -2.67 31.86
CA SER A 17 4.19 -3.41 30.60
C SER A 17 4.12 -2.45 29.41
N ILE A 18 4.80 -2.85 28.34
CA ILE A 18 5.27 -2.05 27.20
C ILE A 18 4.20 -1.96 26.09
N SER A 19 4.14 -0.77 25.47
CA SER A 19 3.74 -0.42 24.10
C SER A 19 2.62 -1.18 23.38
N ALA A 20 1.56 -0.43 23.05
CA ALA A 20 0.90 -0.49 21.75
C ALA A 20 0.63 0.94 21.27
N CYS A 21 1.46 1.46 20.37
CA CYS A 21 1.18 2.71 19.67
C CYS A 21 0.16 2.43 18.56
N SER A 22 -1.13 2.37 18.93
CA SER A 22 -2.25 2.47 17.98
C SER A 22 -2.66 3.94 17.92
N HIS A 23 -2.01 4.72 17.06
CA HIS A 23 -2.48 6.07 16.74
C HIS A 23 -3.33 5.96 15.47
N PRO A 24 -4.66 6.10 15.54
CA PRO A 24 -5.42 6.37 14.33
C PRO A 24 -4.90 7.67 13.70
N PRO A 25 -4.99 7.85 12.37
CA PRO A 25 -4.70 9.15 11.78
C PRO A 25 -5.52 10.21 12.54
N PRO A 26 -4.93 11.38 12.87
CA PRO A 26 -5.60 12.36 13.70
C PRO A 26 -6.94 12.71 13.05
N ALA A 27 -8.04 12.40 13.74
CA ALA A 27 -9.35 12.90 13.38
C ALA A 27 -9.28 14.42 13.52
N TYR A 28 -9.15 15.12 12.39
CA TYR A 28 -9.15 16.57 12.31
C TYR A 28 -10.57 17.12 12.55
N ARG A 29 -11.18 16.79 13.70
CA ARG A 29 -12.31 17.54 14.25
C ARG A 29 -11.78 18.57 15.23
N ARG A 30 -11.29 19.69 14.69
CA ARG A 30 -11.23 20.96 15.42
C ARG A 30 -11.73 22.07 14.51
N ARG A 31 -12.86 22.67 14.89
CA ARG A 31 -13.33 23.96 14.38
C ARG A 31 -12.15 24.93 14.30
N GLY A 32 -11.83 25.43 13.10
CA GLY A 32 -11.07 26.65 12.89
C GLY A 32 -9.53 26.60 12.81
N MET A 33 -8.87 25.45 12.67
CA MET A 33 -7.42 25.43 12.36
C MET A 33 -7.17 25.27 10.86
N ALA A 34 -6.35 26.15 10.29
CA ALA A 34 -5.91 26.06 8.90
C ALA A 34 -5.20 24.71 8.65
N LYS A 35 -5.49 24.07 7.51
CA LYS A 35 -4.88 22.80 7.13
C LYS A 35 -3.35 22.94 7.00
N PRO A 36 -2.57 21.93 7.43
CA PRO A 36 -1.11 21.95 7.33
C PRO A 36 -0.61 22.05 5.87
N ASP A 37 0.40 22.88 5.63
CA ASP A 37 0.96 23.10 4.28
C ASP A 37 1.74 21.90 3.76
N LEU A 38 1.55 21.54 2.49
CA LEU A 38 2.36 20.52 1.83
C LEU A 38 2.69 20.97 0.40
N VAL A 39 3.95 20.93 0.01
CA VAL A 39 4.33 21.06 -1.40
C VAL A 39 4.53 19.67 -1.99
N VAL A 40 3.98 19.42 -3.18
CA VAL A 40 4.15 18.17 -3.91
C VAL A 40 4.76 18.47 -5.27
N ILE A 41 5.82 17.75 -5.63
CA ILE A 41 6.48 17.82 -6.93
C ILE A 41 6.41 16.44 -7.58
N LEU A 42 5.61 16.34 -8.65
CA LEU A 42 5.35 15.10 -9.38
C LEU A 42 5.62 15.28 -10.88
N GLY A 43 5.81 14.16 -11.58
CA GLY A 43 6.18 14.15 -13.01
C GLY A 43 6.98 12.90 -13.37
N THR A 44 7.17 12.68 -14.68
CA THR A 44 7.92 11.52 -15.17
C THR A 44 9.40 11.59 -14.76
N THR A 45 10.12 10.46 -14.80
CA THR A 45 11.58 10.47 -14.59
C THR A 45 12.26 11.33 -15.65
N GLY A 46 13.39 11.96 -15.33
CA GLY A 46 14.12 12.85 -16.25
C GLY A 46 13.56 14.28 -16.40
N THR A 47 12.47 14.64 -15.72
CA THR A 47 11.88 16.01 -15.78
C THR A 47 12.49 17.03 -14.80
N GLY A 48 13.41 16.61 -13.92
CA GLY A 48 14.09 17.53 -13.00
C GLY A 48 13.41 17.75 -11.64
N LYS A 49 12.50 16.85 -11.22
CA LYS A 49 11.79 16.94 -9.93
C LYS A 49 12.69 17.22 -8.72
N SER A 50 13.75 16.44 -8.54
CA SER A 50 14.65 16.60 -7.40
C SER A 50 15.37 17.95 -7.45
N LYS A 51 15.81 18.38 -8.65
CA LYS A 51 16.44 19.69 -8.84
C LYS A 51 15.50 20.83 -8.42
N LEU A 52 14.24 20.81 -8.87
CA LEU A 52 13.26 21.83 -8.47
C LEU A 52 13.03 21.83 -6.95
N ALA A 53 12.99 20.66 -6.31
CA ALA A 53 12.80 20.58 -4.87
C ALA A 53 13.93 21.28 -4.10
N ILE A 54 15.19 21.08 -4.53
CA ILE A 54 16.36 21.73 -3.94
C ILE A 54 16.36 23.23 -4.19
N GLU A 55 16.06 23.66 -5.42
CA GLU A 55 15.97 25.09 -5.78
C GLU A 55 14.88 25.79 -4.97
N LEU A 56 13.70 25.17 -4.83
CA LEU A 56 12.60 25.70 -4.02
C LEU A 56 12.97 25.80 -2.55
N ALA A 57 13.52 24.74 -1.96
CA ALA A 57 13.97 24.75 -0.57
C ALA A 57 15.06 25.80 -0.31
N SER A 58 15.99 25.96 -1.26
CA SER A 58 17.06 26.96 -1.18
C SER A 58 16.51 28.38 -1.29
N ALA A 59 15.57 28.64 -2.20
CA ALA A 59 14.92 29.95 -2.35
C ALA A 59 14.11 30.34 -1.10
N LEU A 60 13.49 29.37 -0.42
CA LEU A 60 12.72 29.60 0.80
C LEU A 60 13.58 29.74 2.05
N SER A 61 14.86 29.36 2.02
CA SER A 61 15.75 29.28 3.19
C SER A 61 15.83 30.56 4.03
N THR A 62 15.62 31.73 3.41
CA THR A 62 15.61 33.05 4.08
C THR A 62 14.36 33.29 4.93
N THR A 63 13.27 32.57 4.66
CA THR A 63 11.96 32.76 5.31
C THR A 63 11.52 31.54 6.12
N ARG A 64 11.83 30.33 5.65
CA ARG A 64 11.43 29.07 6.28
C ARG A 64 12.35 27.94 5.87
N THR A 65 12.69 27.06 6.81
CA THR A 65 13.37 25.80 6.50
C THR A 65 12.44 24.85 5.74
N SER A 66 13.03 23.97 4.93
CA SER A 66 12.29 22.97 4.17
C SER A 66 12.98 21.60 4.29
N GLU A 67 12.20 20.53 4.29
CA GLU A 67 12.69 19.16 4.32
C GLU A 67 11.99 18.36 3.20
N VAL A 68 12.75 17.53 2.47
CA VAL A 68 12.23 16.73 1.36
C VAL A 68 11.76 15.37 1.87
N ILE A 69 10.60 14.93 1.40
CA ILE A 69 10.08 13.57 1.61
C ILE A 69 10.09 12.86 0.27
N ASN A 70 10.72 11.68 0.20
CA ASN A 70 10.71 10.86 -0.99
C ASN A 70 9.33 10.22 -1.21
N GLY A 71 8.82 10.30 -2.45
CA GLY A 71 7.59 9.67 -2.91
C GLY A 71 7.81 8.70 -4.07
N ASP A 72 8.98 8.06 -4.12
CA ASP A 72 9.34 7.06 -5.13
C ASP A 72 9.46 5.68 -4.48
N SER A 73 8.71 4.70 -4.99
CA SER A 73 8.63 3.36 -4.39
C SER A 73 9.94 2.58 -4.42
N MET A 74 10.89 2.93 -5.31
CA MET A 74 12.17 2.21 -5.43
C MET A 74 13.30 2.89 -4.66
N GLN A 75 13.24 4.21 -4.48
CA GLN A 75 14.31 4.95 -3.77
C GLN A 75 14.34 4.70 -2.25
N VAL A 76 13.34 3.99 -1.71
CA VAL A 76 13.29 3.58 -0.30
C VAL A 76 14.34 2.54 0.06
N TYR A 77 14.78 1.71 -0.89
CA TYR A 77 15.68 0.58 -0.66
C TYR A 77 17.13 1.03 -0.48
N LYS A 78 17.87 0.41 0.44
CA LYS A 78 19.31 0.67 0.64
C LYS A 78 20.15 0.13 -0.53
N GLY A 79 21.27 0.80 -0.81
CA GLY A 79 22.30 0.35 -1.76
C GLY A 79 21.93 0.44 -3.24
N LEU A 80 20.67 0.68 -3.59
CA LEU A 80 20.22 0.79 -4.98
C LEU A 80 20.27 2.24 -5.52
N ASP A 81 21.37 2.95 -5.30
CA ASP A 81 21.44 4.40 -5.50
C ASP A 81 21.46 4.80 -6.98
N ILE A 82 22.26 4.10 -7.81
CA ILE A 82 22.37 4.40 -9.24
C ILE A 82 21.15 3.86 -9.97
N LEU A 83 20.77 2.60 -9.74
CA LEU A 83 19.64 1.94 -10.39
C LEU A 83 18.34 2.73 -10.20
N THR A 84 18.11 3.24 -8.99
CA THR A 84 16.89 3.99 -8.66
C THR A 84 17.06 5.50 -8.80
N ASN A 85 18.20 5.96 -9.33
CA ASN A 85 18.50 7.36 -9.62
C ASN A 85 18.27 8.27 -8.41
N LYS A 86 18.84 7.89 -7.26
CA LYS A 86 18.75 8.70 -6.05
C LYS A 86 19.56 9.98 -6.20
N ILE A 87 19.07 11.03 -5.57
CA ILE A 87 19.83 12.27 -5.44
C ILE A 87 21.05 12.00 -4.53
N THR A 88 22.23 12.45 -4.95
CA THR A 88 23.45 12.28 -4.15
C THR A 88 23.51 13.29 -3.00
N SER A 89 24.27 12.97 -1.95
CA SER A 89 24.47 13.87 -0.80
C SER A 89 24.93 15.27 -1.20
N ASN A 90 25.78 15.38 -2.23
CA ASN A 90 26.26 16.66 -2.75
C ASN A 90 25.13 17.46 -3.41
N GLU A 91 24.28 16.80 -4.20
CA GLU A 91 23.15 17.44 -4.89
C GLU A 91 22.04 17.86 -3.92
N THR A 92 21.94 17.25 -2.73
CA THR A 92 20.95 17.68 -1.73
C THR A 92 21.18 19.09 -1.20
N ASN A 93 22.38 19.67 -1.38
CA ASN A 93 22.75 20.97 -0.84
C ASN A 93 22.47 21.11 0.68
N GLY A 94 22.65 20.02 1.43
CA GLY A 94 22.42 19.98 2.87
C GLY A 94 20.94 19.94 3.30
N ILE A 95 19.99 19.90 2.35
CA ILE A 95 18.56 19.81 2.66
C ILE A 95 18.24 18.38 3.12
N PRO A 96 17.60 18.18 4.30
CA PRO A 96 17.25 16.85 4.78
C PRO A 96 16.29 16.12 3.83
N HIS A 97 16.58 14.85 3.56
CA HIS A 97 15.73 13.95 2.77
C HIS A 97 15.25 12.79 3.64
N HIS A 98 13.95 12.51 3.60
CA HIS A 98 13.30 11.45 4.38
C HIS A 98 12.71 10.37 3.48
N LEU A 99 12.48 9.19 4.05
CA LEU A 99 11.94 8.01 3.36
C LEU A 99 12.76 7.56 2.14
N MET A 100 14.07 7.77 2.19
CA MET A 100 15.01 7.37 1.15
C MET A 100 16.09 6.48 1.78
N SER A 101 16.49 5.40 1.09
CA SER A 101 17.56 4.49 1.53
C SER A 101 17.43 3.98 2.98
N PHE A 102 16.22 3.62 3.42
CA PHE A 102 15.97 3.15 4.78
C PHE A 102 15.49 1.70 4.86
N LEU A 103 15.02 1.13 3.75
CA LEU A 103 14.43 -0.19 3.68
C LEU A 103 15.44 -1.23 3.19
N ASP A 104 15.46 -2.40 3.83
CA ASP A 104 16.30 -3.52 3.40
C ASP A 104 15.69 -4.25 2.18
N LEU A 105 16.51 -4.95 1.41
CA LEU A 105 16.11 -5.56 0.12
C LEU A 105 15.17 -6.77 0.26
N ASP A 106 15.06 -7.34 1.45
CA ASP A 106 14.19 -8.45 1.79
C ASP A 106 12.80 -8.01 2.27
N GLN A 107 12.57 -6.70 2.38
CA GLN A 107 11.32 -6.13 2.87
C GLN A 107 10.46 -5.59 1.71
N ASP A 108 9.14 -5.72 1.84
CA ASP A 108 8.22 -5.06 0.93
C ASP A 108 7.82 -3.66 1.43
N TYR A 109 7.49 -2.80 0.48
CA TYR A 109 6.97 -1.46 0.73
C TYR A 109 5.65 -1.24 0.00
N THR A 110 4.61 -0.91 0.76
CA THR A 110 3.23 -0.78 0.25
C THR A 110 2.78 0.67 0.30
N VAL A 111 1.72 0.99 -0.46
CA VAL A 111 1.09 2.31 -0.43
C VAL A 111 0.55 2.68 0.96
N GLU A 112 0.06 1.68 1.71
CA GLU A 112 -0.44 1.88 3.08
C GLU A 112 0.70 2.27 4.03
N ARG A 113 1.81 1.53 3.97
CA ARG A 113 3.01 1.83 4.76
C ARG A 113 3.59 3.19 4.39
N PHE A 114 3.70 3.50 3.09
CA PHE A 114 4.13 4.81 2.62
C PHE A 114 3.27 5.94 3.19
N ARG A 115 1.94 5.79 3.17
CA ARG A 115 1.03 6.82 3.67
C ARG A 115 1.24 7.07 5.16
N ASP A 116 1.37 6.02 5.95
CA ASP A 116 1.58 6.12 7.39
C ASP A 116 2.94 6.79 7.69
N ASP A 117 4.00 6.32 7.04
CA ASP A 117 5.36 6.84 7.20
C ASP A 117 5.47 8.31 6.74
N ALA A 118 4.88 8.66 5.59
CA ALA A 118 4.87 10.01 5.06
C ALA A 118 4.03 10.96 5.92
N SER A 119 2.84 10.55 6.36
CA SER A 119 1.98 11.37 7.23
C SER A 119 2.67 11.66 8.57
N LYS A 120 3.31 10.64 9.16
CA LYS A 120 4.13 10.81 10.38
C LYS A 120 5.26 11.81 10.13
N LYS A 121 5.97 11.68 9.02
CA LYS A 121 7.09 12.56 8.70
C LYS A 121 6.65 14.01 8.45
N ILE A 122 5.55 14.21 7.73
CA ILE A 122 4.93 15.52 7.52
C ILE A 122 4.63 16.19 8.87
N ALA A 123 3.99 15.47 9.79
CA ALA A 123 3.68 15.99 11.12
C ALA A 123 4.93 16.33 11.95
N GLU A 124 6.01 15.54 11.83
CA GLU A 124 7.29 15.82 12.47
C GLU A 124 7.94 17.09 11.90
N ILE A 125 7.94 17.26 10.57
CA ILE A 125 8.52 18.44 9.89
C ILE A 125 7.75 19.71 10.27
N HIS A 126 6.42 19.66 10.29
CA HIS A 126 5.60 20.80 10.74
C HIS A 126 5.85 21.17 12.19
N ARG A 127 6.05 20.18 13.07
CA ARG A 127 6.35 20.43 14.50
C ARG A 127 7.67 21.19 14.70
N LYS A 128 8.61 21.06 13.76
CA LYS A 128 9.87 21.83 13.73
C LYS A 128 9.71 23.22 13.11
N GLY A 129 8.51 23.58 12.62
CA GLY A 129 8.27 24.81 11.86
C GLY A 129 8.73 24.77 10.40
N SER A 130 9.20 23.62 9.91
CA SER A 130 9.73 23.45 8.56
C SER A 130 8.61 23.13 7.55
N LEU A 131 8.86 23.35 6.26
CA LEU A 131 7.95 23.02 5.16
C LEU A 131 8.28 21.63 4.57
N PRO A 132 7.34 20.68 4.58
CA PRO A 132 7.53 19.41 3.89
C PRO A 132 7.34 19.58 2.38
N ILE A 133 8.31 19.08 1.61
CA ILE A 133 8.27 19.01 0.14
C ILE A 133 8.29 17.54 -0.27
N LEU A 134 7.16 17.00 -0.72
CA LEU A 134 7.05 15.63 -1.20
C LEU A 134 7.46 15.55 -2.68
N VAL A 135 8.42 14.70 -3.01
CA VAL A 135 9.00 14.60 -4.36
C VAL A 135 9.04 13.14 -4.80
N GLY A 136 8.43 12.80 -5.94
CA GLY A 136 8.44 11.42 -6.39
C GLY A 136 7.79 11.17 -7.76
N GLY A 137 8.06 9.98 -8.31
CA GLY A 137 7.45 9.49 -9.55
C GLY A 137 6.27 8.54 -9.33
N THR A 138 6.10 8.00 -8.12
CA THR A 138 5.04 7.01 -7.83
C THR A 138 3.72 7.72 -7.57
N GLY A 139 3.04 8.12 -8.65
CA GLY A 139 1.78 8.88 -8.58
C GLY A 139 0.71 8.21 -7.71
N TYR A 140 0.64 6.87 -7.72
CA TYR A 140 -0.28 6.11 -6.87
C TYR A 140 -0.05 6.33 -5.36
N TYR A 141 1.21 6.44 -4.92
CA TYR A 141 1.54 6.72 -3.52
C TYR A 141 1.15 8.14 -3.13
N ILE A 142 1.56 9.11 -3.94
CA ILE A 142 1.29 10.53 -3.73
C ILE A 142 -0.22 10.77 -3.70
N GLN A 143 -0.98 10.20 -4.64
CA GLN A 143 -2.43 10.33 -4.72
C GLN A 143 -3.11 9.84 -3.45
N ASN A 144 -2.74 8.66 -2.93
CA ASN A 144 -3.36 8.10 -1.72
C ASN A 144 -2.95 8.82 -0.43
N LEU A 145 -1.90 9.64 -0.46
CA LEU A 145 -1.52 10.50 0.66
C LEU A 145 -2.31 11.82 0.66
N ILE A 146 -2.48 12.46 -0.50
CA ILE A 146 -3.13 13.78 -0.58
C ILE A 146 -4.65 13.70 -0.80
N LEU A 147 -5.15 12.55 -1.27
CA LEU A 147 -6.57 12.21 -1.43
C LEU A 147 -6.88 10.87 -0.72
N PRO A 148 -6.83 10.83 0.63
CA PRO A 148 -7.02 9.60 1.41
C PRO A 148 -8.47 9.09 1.33
N GLY A 149 -8.74 7.83 1.65
CA GLY A 149 -10.08 7.22 1.58
C GLY A 149 -10.25 6.19 0.45
N ARG A 150 -9.18 5.88 -0.30
CA ARG A 150 -9.22 4.96 -1.45
C ARG A 150 -8.56 3.60 -1.14
N LEU A 151 -8.04 3.42 0.07
CA LEU A 151 -7.43 2.16 0.51
C LEU A 151 -8.41 1.38 1.39
N THR A 152 -8.30 0.05 1.43
CA THR A 152 -9.15 -0.79 2.30
C THR A 152 -9.01 -0.43 3.76
N LYS A 153 -7.82 -0.02 4.18
CA LYS A 153 -7.54 0.47 5.55
C LYS A 153 -8.35 1.71 5.93
N ASP A 154 -8.90 2.43 4.95
CA ASP A 154 -9.74 3.61 5.20
C ASP A 154 -11.21 3.27 5.43
N VAL A 155 -11.62 2.06 5.05
CA VAL A 155 -12.96 1.56 5.30
C VAL A 155 -13.00 1.10 6.75
N GLN A 156 -13.92 1.66 7.54
CA GLN A 156 -14.18 1.19 8.90
C GLN A 156 -14.68 -0.26 8.80
N SER A 157 -13.82 -1.24 9.05
CA SER A 157 -14.23 -2.63 9.16
C SER A 157 -14.77 -2.88 10.58
N PRO A 158 -15.82 -3.71 10.72
CA PRO A 158 -16.17 -4.25 12.03
C PRO A 158 -14.98 -5.06 12.58
N ASP A 159 -14.61 -4.77 13.83
CA ASP A 159 -13.33 -5.12 14.49
C ASP A 159 -12.88 -6.60 14.37
N ALA A 160 -13.79 -7.53 14.09
CA ALA A 160 -13.53 -8.97 14.08
C ALA A 160 -12.85 -9.51 12.79
N LEU A 161 -13.09 -8.91 11.62
CA LEU A 161 -12.45 -9.33 10.35
C LEU A 161 -11.11 -8.66 10.09
N SER A 162 -10.89 -7.53 10.79
CA SER A 162 -9.56 -7.01 11.00
C SER A 162 -8.69 -8.12 11.60
N GLU A 163 -8.95 -8.67 12.79
CA GLU A 163 -8.03 -9.66 13.38
C GLU A 163 -7.89 -10.97 12.59
N LEU A 164 -8.99 -11.47 12.01
CA LEU A 164 -9.09 -12.09 10.68
C LEU A 164 -7.87 -12.10 9.74
N MET A 165 -7.59 -10.88 9.24
CA MET A 165 -6.89 -10.60 7.99
C MET A 165 -5.81 -9.51 8.13
N THR A 166 -5.73 -8.81 9.27
CA THR A 166 -4.79 -7.70 9.55
C THR A 166 -3.57 -8.14 10.35
N LYS A 167 -3.52 -9.37 10.90
CA LYS A 167 -2.32 -9.87 11.61
C LYS A 167 -1.34 -10.69 10.76
N LYS A 168 -1.60 -10.82 9.46
CA LYS A 168 -0.58 -11.26 8.51
C LYS A 168 -0.69 -10.34 7.32
N ASP A 169 0.41 -9.67 7.02
CA ASP A 169 0.62 -9.14 5.68
C ASP A 169 0.11 -10.16 4.67
N ILE A 170 -0.50 -9.68 3.59
CA ILE A 170 -0.91 -10.43 2.39
C ILE A 170 0.28 -11.16 1.71
N HIS A 171 1.42 -11.16 2.39
CA HIS A 171 2.79 -11.46 2.04
C HIS A 171 3.57 -12.19 3.16
N ALA A 172 3.01 -12.32 4.37
CA ALA A 172 3.62 -13.07 5.47
C ALA A 172 3.35 -14.57 5.27
N THR A 173 4.15 -15.17 4.40
CA THR A 173 4.36 -16.62 4.37
C THR A 173 4.81 -17.10 5.75
N LYS A 174 4.24 -18.23 6.17
CA LYS A 174 4.50 -18.99 7.41
C LYS A 174 3.63 -18.60 8.60
N SER A 175 2.55 -19.35 8.77
CA SER A 175 2.03 -19.62 10.11
C SER A 175 1.62 -21.08 10.23
N PRO A 176 1.93 -21.74 11.36
CA PRO A 176 1.89 -23.19 11.45
C PRO A 176 0.52 -23.78 11.81
N ASP A 177 -0.48 -22.96 12.16
CA ASP A 177 -1.73 -23.43 12.78
C ASP A 177 -2.95 -23.37 11.85
N PHE A 178 -2.78 -23.69 10.57
CA PHE A 178 -3.85 -23.60 9.58
C PHE A 178 -4.66 -24.90 9.51
N ASN A 179 -5.84 -24.94 10.14
CA ASN A 179 -6.81 -26.03 9.95
C ASN A 179 -8.20 -25.43 9.64
N GLN A 180 -8.34 -24.87 8.42
CA GLN A 180 -9.54 -24.17 7.91
C GLN A 180 -10.46 -25.03 7.02
N SER A 181 -10.05 -26.23 6.63
CA SER A 181 -10.74 -27.00 5.59
C SER A 181 -12.19 -27.36 5.93
N SER A 182 -12.51 -27.60 7.21
CA SER A 182 -13.89 -27.95 7.60
C SER A 182 -14.87 -26.77 7.53
N ILE A 183 -14.41 -25.54 7.73
CA ILE A 183 -15.28 -24.34 7.76
C ILE A 183 -15.63 -23.88 6.35
N LEU A 184 -14.73 -24.10 5.39
CA LEU A 184 -14.93 -23.70 3.99
C LEU A 184 -15.88 -24.65 3.23
N ASP A 185 -16.24 -25.76 3.85
CA ASP A 185 -17.01 -26.81 3.23
C ASP A 185 -18.52 -26.68 3.45
N ASP A 186 -18.95 -25.86 4.41
CA ASP A 186 -20.35 -25.57 4.73
C ASP A 186 -20.71 -24.12 4.36
N SER A 187 -21.50 -23.94 3.31
CA SER A 187 -21.93 -22.61 2.87
C SER A 187 -22.78 -21.87 3.90
N GLU A 188 -23.61 -22.57 4.69
CA GLU A 188 -24.45 -21.93 5.68
C GLU A 188 -23.61 -21.44 6.88
N GLU A 189 -22.60 -22.20 7.29
CA GLU A 189 -21.66 -21.76 8.33
C GLU A 189 -20.88 -20.49 7.89
N ILE A 190 -20.39 -20.46 6.65
CA ILE A 190 -19.69 -19.29 6.09
C ILE A 190 -20.61 -18.05 6.09
N LEU A 191 -21.84 -18.19 5.60
CA LEU A 191 -22.80 -17.10 5.51
C LEU A 191 -23.24 -16.59 6.88
N GLU A 192 -23.42 -17.49 7.86
CA GLU A 192 -23.74 -17.12 9.23
C GLU A 192 -22.60 -16.33 9.88
N ARG A 193 -21.35 -16.75 9.68
CA ARG A 193 -20.18 -15.97 10.12
C ARG A 193 -20.15 -14.59 9.47
N CYS A 194 -20.40 -14.48 8.16
CA CYS A 194 -20.44 -13.19 7.48
C CYS A 194 -21.53 -12.27 8.07
N ARG A 195 -22.71 -12.83 8.38
CA ARG A 195 -23.81 -12.11 9.02
C ARG A 195 -23.44 -11.61 10.41
N GLN A 196 -22.83 -12.46 11.24
CA GLN A 196 -22.37 -12.09 12.58
C GLN A 196 -21.28 -10.99 12.54
N ASN A 197 -20.48 -10.96 11.48
CA ASN A 197 -19.48 -9.94 11.24
C ASN A 197 -20.01 -8.68 10.53
N GLY A 198 -21.33 -8.54 10.36
CA GLY A 198 -21.95 -7.30 9.88
C GLY A 198 -21.79 -7.04 8.38
N PHE A 199 -21.75 -8.08 7.54
CA PHE A 199 -21.67 -7.91 6.09
C PHE A 199 -22.93 -7.23 5.56
N ASP A 200 -22.76 -6.40 4.53
CA ASP A 200 -23.87 -5.76 3.83
C ASP A 200 -24.87 -6.81 3.33
N PRO A 201 -26.18 -6.60 3.51
CA PRO A 201 -27.20 -7.55 3.07
C PRO A 201 -27.12 -7.91 1.58
N ASN A 202 -26.71 -6.97 0.71
CA ASN A 202 -26.57 -7.26 -0.72
C ASN A 202 -25.36 -8.16 -0.97
N LEU A 203 -24.25 -7.93 -0.26
CA LEU A 203 -23.09 -8.83 -0.33
C LEU A 203 -23.46 -10.24 0.15
N LEU A 204 -24.19 -10.36 1.26
CA LEU A 204 -24.67 -11.66 1.76
C LEU A 204 -25.58 -12.37 0.75
N ALA A 205 -26.48 -11.62 0.10
CA ALA A 205 -27.35 -12.17 -0.95
C ALA A 205 -26.53 -12.68 -2.15
N SER A 206 -25.53 -11.91 -2.60
CA SER A 206 -24.64 -12.34 -3.66
C SER A 206 -23.85 -13.58 -3.27
N LEU A 207 -23.25 -13.61 -2.07
CA LEU A 207 -22.50 -14.78 -1.56
C LEU A 207 -23.38 -16.04 -1.42
N LYS A 208 -24.67 -15.88 -1.15
CA LYS A 208 -25.61 -17.01 -1.11
C LYS A 208 -25.91 -17.58 -2.50
N SER A 209 -25.75 -16.79 -3.56
CA SER A 209 -26.09 -17.18 -4.93
C SER A 209 -24.96 -17.89 -5.68
N ILE A 210 -23.73 -17.87 -5.16
CA ILE A 210 -22.57 -18.46 -5.84
C ILE A 210 -22.43 -19.95 -5.53
N SER A 211 -21.70 -20.68 -6.38
CA SER A 211 -21.38 -22.09 -6.14
C SER A 211 -20.47 -22.25 -4.92
N LEU A 212 -20.57 -23.41 -4.25
CA LEU A 212 -19.69 -23.72 -3.11
C LEU A 212 -18.21 -23.66 -3.49
N ASP A 213 -17.84 -24.10 -4.69
CA ASP A 213 -16.46 -24.00 -5.20
C ASP A 213 -15.99 -22.54 -5.32
N HIS A 214 -16.83 -21.63 -5.82
CA HIS A 214 -16.50 -20.20 -5.89
C HIS A 214 -16.43 -19.58 -4.50
N LEU A 215 -17.34 -19.96 -3.59
CA LEU A 215 -17.31 -19.51 -2.20
C LEU A 215 -16.00 -19.93 -1.52
N ARG A 216 -15.60 -21.20 -1.67
CA ARG A 216 -14.31 -21.71 -1.20
C ARG A 216 -13.14 -20.92 -1.77
N LEU A 217 -13.10 -20.72 -3.09
CA LEU A 217 -12.04 -19.96 -3.74
C LEU A 217 -11.90 -18.55 -3.15
N VAL A 218 -13.02 -17.83 -3.02
CA VAL A 218 -13.04 -16.46 -2.52
C VAL A 218 -12.49 -16.40 -1.09
N PHE A 219 -12.95 -17.26 -0.19
CA PHE A 219 -12.49 -17.25 1.21
C PHE A 219 -11.09 -17.84 1.41
N LEU A 220 -10.57 -18.62 0.45
CA LEU A 220 -9.18 -19.08 0.43
C LEU A 220 -8.19 -18.02 -0.05
N LEU A 221 -8.63 -17.08 -0.92
CA LEU A 221 -7.76 -16.06 -1.52
C LEU A 221 -6.79 -15.41 -0.52
N PRO A 222 -7.23 -14.89 0.65
CA PRO A 222 -6.35 -14.19 1.59
C PRO A 222 -5.19 -15.05 2.11
N HIS A 223 -5.32 -16.38 2.02
CA HIS A 223 -4.36 -17.36 2.49
C HIS A 223 -3.46 -17.91 1.37
N LEU A 224 -3.88 -17.77 0.11
CA LEU A 224 -3.07 -18.14 -1.04
C LEU A 224 -1.99 -17.08 -1.28
N PRO A 225 -0.75 -17.48 -1.63
CA PRO A 225 0.30 -16.53 -1.97
C PRO A 225 -0.16 -15.63 -3.12
N PRO A 226 0.35 -14.39 -3.23
CA PRO A 226 0.13 -13.60 -4.42
C PRO A 226 0.77 -14.32 -5.61
N PHE A 227 0.03 -14.47 -6.69
CA PHE A 227 0.56 -14.92 -7.96
C PHE A 227 -0.03 -14.03 -9.05
N SER A 228 0.72 -13.85 -10.13
CA SER A 228 0.24 -13.09 -11.29
C SER A 228 -0.69 -13.98 -12.12
N SER A 229 -0.79 -13.75 -13.42
CA SER A 229 -1.55 -14.60 -14.33
C SER A 229 -0.59 -15.55 -15.05
N PRO A 230 0.13 -16.46 -14.36
CA PRO A 230 1.02 -17.38 -15.02
C PRO A 230 0.19 -18.42 -15.77
N LYS A 231 0.79 -18.99 -16.82
CA LYS A 231 0.21 -20.16 -17.51
C LYS A 231 0.21 -21.41 -16.63
N GLU A 232 1.06 -21.43 -15.60
CA GLU A 232 1.32 -22.58 -14.71
C GLU A 232 1.36 -22.12 -13.25
N PHE A 233 0.99 -23.00 -12.32
CA PHE A 233 1.09 -22.72 -10.90
C PHE A 233 2.57 -22.53 -10.47
N PRO A 234 2.86 -21.58 -9.57
CA PRO A 234 4.19 -21.47 -8.96
C PRO A 234 4.62 -22.80 -8.29
N PRO A 235 5.93 -23.13 -8.26
CA PRO A 235 6.42 -24.40 -7.70
C PRO A 235 5.98 -24.73 -6.27
N ASP A 236 5.74 -23.70 -5.44
CA ASP A 236 5.34 -23.81 -4.04
C ASP A 236 3.90 -23.35 -3.80
N PHE A 237 3.07 -23.34 -4.86
CA PHE A 237 1.67 -23.02 -4.73
C PHE A 237 0.93 -24.16 -4.01
N PRO A 238 0.16 -23.88 -2.94
CA PRO A 238 -0.52 -24.90 -2.15
C PRO A 238 -1.78 -25.41 -2.89
N ILE A 239 -1.54 -26.22 -3.92
CA ILE A 239 -2.56 -26.77 -4.83
C ILE A 239 -3.63 -27.53 -4.04
N GLU A 240 -3.22 -28.26 -3.00
CA GLU A 240 -4.06 -29.08 -2.15
C GLU A 240 -5.18 -28.28 -1.44
N LEU A 241 -5.01 -26.97 -1.29
CA LEU A 241 -6.03 -26.10 -0.71
C LEU A 241 -7.13 -25.74 -1.70
N LEU A 242 -6.89 -25.84 -3.01
CA LEU A 242 -7.87 -25.47 -4.02
C LEU A 242 -9.03 -26.49 -4.06
N PRO A 243 -10.26 -26.09 -4.44
CA PRO A 243 -11.31 -27.04 -4.74
C PRO A 243 -10.88 -28.02 -5.83
N PRO A 244 -11.33 -29.29 -5.82
CA PRO A 244 -10.87 -30.33 -6.76
C PRO A 244 -10.96 -29.92 -8.24
N LYS A 245 -11.97 -29.12 -8.60
CA LYS A 245 -12.16 -28.57 -9.95
C LYS A 245 -10.97 -27.72 -10.43
N TYR A 246 -10.23 -27.07 -9.53
CA TYR A 246 -9.13 -26.15 -9.86
C TYR A 246 -7.73 -26.72 -9.57
N GLN A 247 -7.64 -27.99 -9.18
CA GLN A 247 -6.36 -28.66 -8.95
C GLN A 247 -5.78 -29.22 -10.27
N PRO A 248 -4.45 -29.25 -10.46
CA PRO A 248 -3.81 -30.05 -11.51
C PRO A 248 -3.99 -31.56 -11.28
N PRO A 249 -3.94 -32.40 -12.34
CA PRO A 249 -3.74 -32.04 -13.75
C PRO A 249 -5.00 -31.55 -14.48
N GLN A 250 -6.17 -31.59 -13.85
CA GLN A 250 -7.46 -31.30 -14.47
C GLN A 250 -7.69 -29.82 -14.79
N ALA A 251 -7.03 -28.91 -14.07
CA ALA A 251 -7.12 -27.47 -14.27
C ALA A 251 -5.76 -26.78 -14.30
N THR A 252 -5.70 -25.72 -15.08
CA THR A 252 -4.55 -24.83 -15.23
C THR A 252 -4.67 -23.61 -14.31
N ALA A 253 -3.60 -22.84 -14.19
CA ALA A 253 -3.65 -21.54 -13.50
C ALA A 253 -4.60 -20.55 -14.19
N GLU A 254 -4.81 -20.68 -15.52
CA GLU A 254 -5.80 -19.85 -16.24
C GLU A 254 -7.22 -20.20 -15.82
N ASP A 255 -7.54 -21.48 -15.64
CA ASP A 255 -8.86 -21.93 -15.17
C ASP A 255 -9.19 -21.38 -13.78
N LEU A 256 -8.19 -21.31 -12.89
CA LEU A 256 -8.33 -20.64 -11.59
C LEU A 256 -8.59 -19.13 -11.75
N CYS A 257 -7.88 -18.44 -12.65
CA CYS A 257 -8.11 -17.02 -12.91
C CYS A 257 -9.54 -16.76 -13.42
N ILE A 258 -10.03 -17.63 -14.31
CA ILE A 258 -11.41 -17.57 -14.83
C ILE A 258 -12.40 -17.81 -13.69
N GLY A 259 -12.20 -18.85 -12.87
CA GLY A 259 -13.09 -19.15 -11.73
C GLY A 259 -13.17 -18.01 -10.71
N LEU A 260 -12.05 -17.31 -10.45
CA LEU A 260 -12.03 -16.12 -9.60
C LEU A 260 -12.78 -14.93 -10.24
N HIS A 261 -12.67 -14.75 -11.55
CA HIS A 261 -13.43 -13.73 -12.26
C HIS A 261 -14.94 -14.05 -12.28
N GLU A 262 -15.33 -15.31 -12.47
CA GLU A 262 -16.72 -15.78 -12.38
C GLU A 262 -17.30 -15.59 -10.97
N ALA A 263 -16.50 -15.86 -9.94
CA ALA A 263 -16.87 -15.56 -8.56
C ALA A 263 -17.09 -14.05 -8.36
N LEU A 264 -16.18 -13.22 -8.87
CA LEU A 264 -16.35 -11.76 -8.83
C LEU A 264 -17.57 -11.29 -9.62
N GLN A 265 -17.85 -11.89 -10.79
CA GLN A 265 -19.02 -11.57 -11.62
C GLN A 265 -20.34 -11.83 -10.87
N SER A 266 -20.34 -12.84 -10.01
CA SER A 266 -21.50 -13.20 -9.20
C SER A 266 -21.60 -12.34 -7.92
N ILE A 267 -20.47 -11.94 -7.34
CA ILE A 267 -20.42 -11.13 -6.11
C ILE A 267 -20.62 -9.63 -6.39
N ASP A 268 -19.81 -9.08 -7.31
CA ASP A 268 -19.74 -7.67 -7.67
C ASP A 268 -19.63 -7.53 -9.21
N PRO A 269 -20.76 -7.67 -9.95
CA PRO A 269 -20.78 -7.63 -11.41
C PRO A 269 -20.26 -6.30 -11.99
N VAL A 270 -20.35 -5.21 -11.23
CA VAL A 270 -19.85 -3.89 -11.62
C VAL A 270 -18.32 -3.89 -11.67
N MET A 271 -17.66 -4.45 -10.66
CA MET A 271 -16.19 -4.59 -10.69
C MET A 271 -15.74 -5.67 -11.68
N ALA A 272 -16.48 -6.77 -11.81
CA ALA A 272 -16.17 -7.81 -12.80
C ALA A 272 -16.20 -7.29 -14.24
N GLY A 273 -17.17 -6.42 -14.57
CA GLY A 273 -17.24 -5.76 -15.89
C GLY A 273 -16.13 -4.73 -16.12
N ARG A 274 -15.49 -4.23 -15.06
CA ARG A 274 -14.36 -3.29 -15.13
C ARG A 274 -13.02 -3.99 -15.37
N TRP A 275 -12.86 -5.21 -14.86
CA TRP A 275 -11.58 -5.93 -14.89
C TRP A 275 -11.61 -7.09 -15.88
N HIS A 276 -10.57 -7.18 -16.72
CA HIS A 276 -10.35 -8.39 -17.51
C HIS A 276 -9.93 -9.53 -16.57
N TRP A 277 -10.38 -10.77 -16.82
CA TRP A 277 -10.08 -11.93 -15.97
C TRP A 277 -8.57 -12.20 -15.78
N ARG A 278 -7.75 -11.84 -16.78
CA ARG A 278 -6.27 -11.87 -16.70
C ARG A 278 -5.66 -10.81 -15.80
N ASP A 279 -6.39 -9.80 -15.33
CA ASP A 279 -5.90 -8.83 -14.36
C ASP A 279 -6.12 -9.36 -12.94
N LEU A 280 -5.50 -10.51 -12.64
CA LEU A 280 -5.76 -11.27 -11.42
C LEU A 280 -5.54 -10.44 -10.17
N ARG A 281 -4.55 -9.54 -10.18
CA ARG A 281 -4.28 -8.62 -9.06
C ARG A 281 -5.51 -7.79 -8.72
N LYS A 282 -6.19 -7.22 -9.72
CA LYS A 282 -7.40 -6.40 -9.51
C LYS A 282 -8.64 -7.23 -9.22
N VAL A 283 -8.79 -8.37 -9.87
CA VAL A 283 -9.89 -9.31 -9.61
C VAL A 283 -9.84 -9.80 -8.16
N ARG A 284 -8.68 -10.36 -7.76
CA ARG A 284 -8.41 -10.80 -6.39
C ARG A 284 -8.61 -9.67 -5.39
N ARG A 285 -8.06 -8.47 -5.67
CA ARG A 285 -8.24 -7.33 -4.79
C ARG A 285 -9.70 -6.93 -4.60
N SER A 286 -10.51 -7.01 -5.66
CA SER A 286 -11.95 -6.69 -5.56
C SER A 286 -12.69 -7.67 -4.65
N LEU A 287 -12.35 -8.95 -4.73
CA LEU A 287 -12.87 -9.99 -3.84
C LEU A 287 -12.37 -9.81 -2.39
N GLU A 288 -11.08 -9.55 -2.20
CA GLU A 288 -10.49 -9.28 -0.88
C GLU A 288 -11.11 -8.05 -0.22
N VAL A 289 -11.40 -6.98 -0.97
CA VAL A 289 -12.09 -5.79 -0.45
C VAL A 289 -13.45 -6.19 0.11
N ALA A 290 -14.22 -7.01 -0.61
CA ALA A 290 -15.52 -7.49 -0.13
C ALA A 290 -15.41 -8.28 1.17
N LEU A 291 -14.40 -9.15 1.28
CA LEU A 291 -14.15 -9.93 2.50
C LEU A 291 -13.68 -9.07 3.68
N CYS A 292 -12.73 -8.18 3.45
CA CYS A 292 -12.13 -7.35 4.50
C CYS A 292 -13.11 -6.30 5.05
N THR A 293 -13.97 -5.77 4.18
CA THR A 293 -14.84 -4.63 4.53
C THR A 293 -16.29 -5.02 4.79
N GLY A 294 -16.70 -6.22 4.38
CA GLY A 294 -18.10 -6.64 4.38
C GLY A 294 -18.97 -5.84 3.39
N LYS A 295 -18.38 -5.03 2.50
CA LYS A 295 -19.06 -4.21 1.51
C LYS A 295 -18.54 -4.48 0.10
N LEU A 296 -19.40 -4.41 -0.90
CA LEU A 296 -18.99 -4.48 -2.30
C LEU A 296 -18.01 -3.36 -2.64
N MET A 297 -16.95 -3.68 -3.40
CA MET A 297 -15.96 -2.68 -3.81
C MET A 297 -16.59 -1.62 -4.71
N SER A 298 -17.54 -2.01 -5.57
CA SER A 298 -18.33 -1.06 -6.36
C SER A 298 -19.10 -0.05 -5.52
N ASN A 299 -19.72 -0.50 -4.41
CA ASN A 299 -20.40 0.41 -3.48
C ASN A 299 -19.42 1.37 -2.82
N LEU A 300 -18.25 0.89 -2.38
CA LEU A 300 -17.21 1.75 -1.79
C LEU A 300 -16.69 2.80 -2.78
N VAL A 301 -16.48 2.41 -4.04
CA VAL A 301 -16.07 3.34 -5.11
C VAL A 301 -17.17 4.37 -5.38
N ALA A 302 -18.44 3.94 -5.44
CA ALA A 302 -19.57 4.84 -5.67
C ALA A 302 -19.80 5.81 -4.50
N GLU A 303 -19.76 5.32 -3.25
CA GLU A 303 -19.76 6.15 -2.04
C GLU A 303 -18.64 7.19 -2.13
N GLN A 304 -17.47 6.77 -2.62
CA GLN A 304 -16.32 7.64 -2.73
C GLN A 304 -16.46 8.73 -3.80
N ASP A 305 -16.96 8.37 -4.99
CA ASP A 305 -17.20 9.31 -6.07
C ASP A 305 -18.29 10.33 -5.69
N GLN A 306 -19.31 9.91 -4.93
CA GLN A 306 -20.31 10.81 -4.38
C GLN A 306 -19.72 11.82 -3.39
N ILE A 307 -18.80 11.38 -2.52
CA ILE A 307 -18.08 12.28 -1.60
C ILE A 307 -17.23 13.27 -2.39
N ASP A 308 -16.53 12.83 -3.43
CA ASP A 308 -15.68 13.69 -4.27
C ASP A 308 -16.51 14.75 -5.02
N ASN A 309 -17.67 14.35 -5.54
CA ASN A 309 -18.60 15.26 -6.20
C ASN A 309 -19.19 16.28 -5.21
N ARG A 310 -19.55 15.87 -3.98
CA ARG A 310 -20.06 16.78 -2.93
C ARG A 310 -18.97 17.70 -2.35
N ALA A 311 -17.73 17.24 -2.26
CA ALA A 311 -16.60 18.05 -1.81
C ALA A 311 -16.29 19.23 -2.75
N SER A 312 -16.77 19.17 -4.00
CA SER A 312 -16.74 20.29 -4.94
C SER A 312 -17.67 21.45 -4.50
N GLU A 313 -18.68 21.16 -3.68
CA GLU A 313 -19.64 22.13 -3.13
C GLU A 313 -19.30 22.58 -1.69
N SER A 314 -18.57 21.77 -0.92
CA SER A 314 -18.04 22.11 0.42
C SER A 314 -16.59 21.61 0.59
N GLN A 315 -15.61 22.49 0.41
CA GLN A 315 -14.16 22.20 0.23
C GLN A 315 -13.42 21.51 1.41
N GLU A 316 -14.07 21.09 2.49
CA GLU A 316 -13.38 20.94 3.78
C GLU A 316 -13.06 19.51 4.24
N GLU A 317 -13.83 18.48 3.89
CA GLU A 317 -13.76 17.24 4.70
C GLU A 317 -12.70 16.20 4.31
N ARG A 318 -12.20 16.18 3.07
CA ARG A 318 -11.36 15.04 2.61
C ARG A 318 -9.86 15.32 2.48
N ILE A 319 -9.47 16.54 2.10
CA ILE A 319 -8.06 16.86 1.83
C ILE A 319 -7.34 17.14 3.16
N PRO A 320 -6.34 16.34 3.58
CA PRO A 320 -5.71 16.49 4.90
C PRO A 320 -4.73 17.67 4.98
N TYR A 321 -4.26 18.18 3.83
CA TYR A 321 -3.24 19.22 3.74
C TYR A 321 -3.72 20.40 2.88
N ARG A 322 -3.18 21.60 3.12
CA ARG A 322 -3.22 22.70 2.16
C ARG A 322 -2.10 22.47 1.14
N THR A 323 -2.43 21.77 0.06
CA THR A 323 -1.44 21.24 -0.89
C THR A 323 -1.20 22.18 -2.06
N LEU A 324 0.07 22.49 -2.35
CA LEU A 324 0.51 23.10 -3.62
C LEU A 324 1.17 22.01 -4.48
N VAL A 325 0.63 21.76 -5.67
CA VAL A 325 1.12 20.70 -6.56
C VAL A 325 1.84 21.32 -7.77
N PHE A 326 3.11 20.98 -7.94
CA PHE A 326 3.87 21.18 -9.15
C PHE A 326 3.89 19.89 -9.96
N TRP A 327 3.29 19.92 -11.15
CA TRP A 327 3.38 18.85 -12.12
C TRP A 327 4.39 19.21 -13.20
N LEU A 328 5.55 18.55 -13.18
CA LEU A 328 6.61 18.77 -14.16
C LEU A 328 6.34 17.90 -15.38
N TYR A 329 6.29 18.57 -16.52
CA TYR A 329 6.03 17.99 -17.82
C TYR A 329 7.16 18.32 -18.79
N SER A 330 7.42 17.40 -19.71
CA SER A 330 8.31 17.59 -20.84
C SER A 330 7.73 16.81 -22.01
N GLU A 331 7.75 17.42 -23.19
CA GLU A 331 7.40 16.72 -24.43
C GLU A 331 8.30 15.51 -24.65
N THR A 332 7.75 14.44 -25.22
CA THR A 332 8.44 13.17 -25.45
C THR A 332 9.72 13.35 -26.28
N GLU A 333 9.68 14.20 -27.31
CA GLU A 333 10.82 14.49 -28.19
C GLU A 333 12.03 15.05 -27.44
N GLN A 334 11.79 15.80 -26.35
CA GLN A 334 12.86 16.34 -25.52
C GLN A 334 13.21 15.41 -24.36
N LEU A 335 12.25 14.59 -23.91
CA LEU A 335 12.42 13.72 -22.76
C LEU A 335 13.24 12.48 -23.10
N LEU A 336 12.96 11.82 -24.22
CA LEU A 336 13.62 10.56 -24.59
C LEU A 336 15.14 10.70 -24.69
N PRO A 337 15.72 11.71 -25.39
CA PRO A 337 17.17 11.86 -25.45
C PRO A 337 17.82 12.08 -24.07
N ARG A 338 17.12 12.76 -23.15
CA ARG A 338 17.59 12.95 -21.76
C ARG A 338 17.56 11.64 -20.98
N LEU A 339 16.58 10.77 -21.23
CA LEU A 339 16.49 9.47 -20.59
C LEU A 339 17.59 8.53 -21.10
N ASP A 340 17.86 8.52 -22.41
CA ASP A 340 18.92 7.71 -23.01
C ASP A 340 20.29 8.12 -22.46
N ALA A 341 20.64 9.41 -22.57
CA ALA A 341 21.90 9.93 -22.04
C ALA A 341 22.06 9.71 -20.52
N ARG A 342 20.94 9.65 -19.79
CA ARG A 342 20.96 9.32 -18.35
C ARG A 342 21.30 7.86 -18.12
N VAL A 343 20.77 6.93 -18.92
CA VAL A 343 21.12 5.51 -18.82
C VAL A 343 22.61 5.31 -19.11
N ASP A 344 23.14 5.97 -20.14
CA ASP A 344 24.57 5.94 -20.45
C ASP A 344 25.41 6.38 -19.23
N LYS A 345 25.04 7.51 -18.62
CA LYS A 345 25.70 8.00 -17.40
C LYS A 345 25.54 7.06 -16.21
N MET A 346 24.41 6.37 -16.08
CA MET A 346 24.22 5.35 -15.03
C MET A 346 25.21 4.19 -15.22
N ILE A 347 25.41 3.73 -16.46
CA ILE A 347 26.38 2.68 -16.78
C ILE A 347 27.80 3.14 -16.44
N GLU A 348 28.18 4.36 -16.84
CA GLU A 348 29.48 4.97 -16.50
C GLU A 348 29.71 5.05 -15.00
N ASN A 349 28.67 5.40 -14.24
CA ASN A 349 28.73 5.51 -12.78
C ASN A 349 28.75 4.15 -12.06
N GLY A 350 28.64 3.04 -12.78
CA GLY A 350 28.74 1.70 -12.20
C GLY A 350 27.41 0.98 -11.96
N LEU A 351 26.34 1.32 -12.70
CA LEU A 351 25.06 0.58 -12.67
C LEU A 351 25.26 -0.93 -12.77
N MET A 352 26.20 -1.38 -13.62
CA MET A 352 26.47 -2.80 -13.80
C MET A 352 27.01 -3.48 -12.54
N ASN A 353 27.67 -2.75 -11.63
CA ASN A 353 28.12 -3.28 -10.35
C ASN A 353 26.92 -3.46 -9.42
N GLU A 354 26.06 -2.46 -9.31
CA GLU A 354 24.84 -2.50 -8.49
C GLU A 354 23.89 -3.63 -8.92
N VAL A 355 23.74 -3.84 -10.22
CA VAL A 355 22.95 -4.96 -10.78
C VAL A 355 23.57 -6.32 -10.44
N ARG A 356 24.92 -6.44 -10.41
CA ARG A 356 25.60 -7.67 -9.97
C ARG A 356 25.39 -7.91 -8.48
N ASP A 357 25.51 -6.87 -7.66
CA ASP A 357 25.28 -6.95 -6.21
C ASP A 357 23.84 -7.38 -5.91
N LEU A 358 22.86 -6.80 -6.61
CA LEU A 358 21.46 -7.22 -6.49
C LEU A 358 21.25 -8.69 -6.88
N LYS A 359 21.95 -9.19 -7.90
CA LYS A 359 21.92 -10.62 -8.28
C LYS A 359 22.53 -11.54 -7.22
N ILE A 360 23.63 -11.13 -6.59
CA ILE A 360 24.28 -11.89 -5.50
C ILE A 360 23.37 -11.91 -4.27
N MET A 361 22.81 -10.76 -3.89
CA MET A 361 21.87 -10.65 -2.78
C MET A 361 20.62 -11.48 -3.01
N ARG A 362 20.08 -11.47 -4.22
CA ARG A 362 18.99 -12.38 -4.63
C ARG A 362 19.37 -13.84 -4.40
N GLY A 363 20.58 -14.26 -4.80
CA GLY A 363 21.08 -15.61 -4.56
C GLY A 363 21.01 -16.01 -3.08
N ARG A 364 21.49 -15.12 -2.20
CA ARG A 364 21.44 -15.32 -0.74
C ARG A 364 20.01 -15.36 -0.19
N LEU A 365 19.09 -14.54 -0.71
CA LEU A 365 17.68 -14.55 -0.31
C LEU A 365 16.97 -15.84 -0.74
N THR A 366 17.44 -16.48 -1.81
CA THR A 366 16.92 -17.77 -2.28
C THR A 366 17.63 -18.98 -1.68
N GLU A 367 18.81 -18.81 -1.07
CA GLU A 367 19.54 -19.87 -0.37
C GLU A 367 18.82 -20.22 0.95
N GLY A 368 17.81 -21.10 0.86
CA GLY A 368 17.05 -21.62 2.00
C GLY A 368 15.57 -21.92 1.70
N ASN A 369 14.99 -21.25 0.70
CA ASN A 369 13.68 -21.57 0.14
C ASN A 369 13.88 -21.88 -1.35
N GLN A 370 13.49 -23.06 -1.84
CA GLN A 370 13.57 -23.48 -3.25
C GLN A 370 12.70 -22.63 -4.22
N THR A 371 12.20 -21.48 -3.76
CA THR A 371 11.32 -20.58 -4.49
C THR A 371 12.09 -19.78 -5.53
N ARG A 372 11.64 -19.87 -6.79
CA ARG A 372 12.00 -18.96 -7.89
C ARG A 372 11.79 -17.50 -7.43
N THR A 373 12.75 -16.61 -7.72
CA THR A 373 12.63 -15.17 -7.39
C THR A 373 11.39 -14.56 -8.03
N ASP A 374 10.54 -13.93 -7.22
CA ASP A 374 9.39 -13.16 -7.67
C ASP A 374 9.82 -11.73 -8.05
N PHE A 375 10.02 -11.50 -9.34
CA PHE A 375 10.34 -10.17 -9.90
C PHE A 375 9.17 -9.17 -9.83
N SER A 376 8.01 -9.61 -9.34
CA SER A 376 6.82 -8.79 -9.25
C SER A 376 6.66 -8.11 -7.88
N ARG A 377 7.67 -8.26 -7.00
CA ARG A 377 7.69 -7.78 -5.60
C ARG A 377 9.02 -7.13 -5.22
N GLY A 378 8.97 -6.35 -4.13
CA GLY A 378 10.14 -5.76 -3.50
C GLY A 378 11.01 -4.91 -4.46
N PRO A 379 12.34 -4.90 -4.24
CA PRO A 379 13.29 -4.16 -5.07
C PRO A 379 13.47 -4.74 -6.48
N PHE A 380 13.03 -5.98 -6.72
CA PHE A 380 13.16 -6.65 -8.02
C PHE A 380 12.22 -6.11 -9.11
N GLN A 381 11.32 -5.20 -8.73
CA GLN A 381 10.48 -4.43 -9.64
C GLN A 381 11.20 -3.20 -10.23
N ALA A 382 12.40 -2.87 -9.75
CA ALA A 382 13.17 -1.76 -10.29
C ALA A 382 13.48 -1.98 -11.78
N ILE A 383 13.48 -0.90 -12.56
CA ILE A 383 13.79 -0.94 -13.99
C ILE A 383 15.30 -0.80 -14.16
N GLY A 384 15.99 -1.90 -14.48
CA GLY A 384 17.41 -1.91 -14.88
C GLY A 384 18.14 -3.20 -14.55
#